data_AF-A0A2M8IT01-F1
#
_entry.id   AF-A0A2M8IT01-F1
#
_cell.length_a   1.000
_cell.length_b   1.000
_cell.length_c   1.000
_cell.angle_alpha   90.00
_cell.angle_beta   90.00
_cell.angle_gamma   90.00
#
_symmetry.space_group_name_H-M   'P 1'
#
loop_
_entity.id
_entity.type
_entity.pdbx_description
1 polymer ?
#
loop_
_entity_poly.entity_id
_entity_poly.type
_entity_poly.pdbx_seq_one_letter_code
_entity_poly.pdbx_strand_id
1 'polypeptide(L)'
;MLIVQLAWRDLLRDRFFLLCNVAVMVGILVPLLVLFGVKNGVYQALIGEMLANPANLQIDTAGNATLSEAEIAPLRDWPEIAFMTPKIRAQFDYINVRATEGRRMRAALLIPTGAGDPTLPSGAELAEGAVAISAQL
;
A
#
# COMPACT_ATOMS: atom_id res chain seq x y z
N MET A 1 6.80 -45.48 -23.04
CA MET A 1 8.19 -45.01 -22.86
C MET A 1 9.06 -45.11 -24.11
N LEU A 2 8.91 -46.17 -24.93
CA LEU A 2 9.66 -46.34 -26.20
C LEU A 2 9.50 -45.16 -27.18
N ILE A 3 8.28 -44.61 -27.30
CA ILE A 3 7.95 -43.50 -28.21
C ILE A 3 8.73 -42.22 -27.86
N VAL A 4 8.84 -41.89 -26.57
CA VAL A 4 9.59 -40.71 -26.09
C VAL A 4 11.08 -40.87 -26.37
N GLN A 5 11.63 -42.07 -26.20
CA GLN A 5 13.04 -42.36 -26.50
C GLN A 5 13.35 -42.27 -28.00
N LEU A 6 12.46 -42.77 -28.87
CA LEU A 6 12.63 -42.64 -30.31
C LEU A 6 12.57 -41.17 -30.74
N ALA A 7 11.58 -40.43 -30.26
CA ALA A 7 11.43 -39.00 -30.56
C ALA A 7 12.64 -38.17 -30.09
N TRP A 8 13.17 -38.47 -28.90
CA TRP A 8 14.36 -37.80 -28.36
C TRP A 8 15.61 -38.08 -29.20
N ARG A 9 15.82 -39.33 -29.63
CA ARG A 9 16.95 -39.69 -30.50
C ARG A 9 16.84 -39.06 -31.88
N ASP A 10 15.63 -38.90 -32.40
CA ASP A 10 15.37 -38.26 -33.68
C ASP A 10 15.68 -36.76 -33.62
N LEU A 11 15.19 -36.06 -32.58
CA LEU A 11 15.49 -34.65 -32.33
C LEU A 11 16.99 -34.38 -32.18
N LEU A 12 17.72 -35.27 -31.49
CA LEU A 12 19.17 -35.15 -31.27
C LEU A 12 20.01 -35.49 -32.51
N ARG A 13 19.43 -36.18 -33.49
CA ARG A 13 20.15 -36.54 -34.72
C ARG A 13 20.33 -35.34 -35.62
N ASP A 14 19.31 -34.48 -35.72
CA ASP A 14 19.35 -33.28 -36.55
C ASP A 14 19.57 -32.01 -35.70
N ARG A 15 20.78 -31.92 -35.13
CA ARG A 15 21.13 -30.90 -34.12
C ARG A 15 21.00 -29.48 -34.63
N PHE A 16 21.27 -29.25 -35.92
CA PHE A 16 21.19 -27.91 -36.50
C PHE A 16 19.74 -27.42 -36.60
N PHE A 17 18.84 -28.31 -37.05
CA PHE A 17 17.41 -28.02 -37.12
C PHE A 17 16.80 -27.83 -35.72
N LEU A 18 17.17 -28.69 -34.76
CA LEU A 18 16.77 -28.54 -33.35
C LEU A 18 17.22 -27.20 -32.76
N LEU A 19 18.49 -26.81 -32.94
CA LEU A 19 19.01 -25.54 -32.42
C LEU A 19 18.25 -24.34 -33.00
N CYS A 20 17.99 -24.35 -34.31
CA CYS A 20 17.23 -23.28 -34.96
C CYS A 20 15.80 -23.17 -34.40
N ASN A 21 15.11 -24.30 -34.22
CA ASN A 21 13.75 -24.34 -33.70
C ASN A 21 13.69 -23.86 -32.22
N VAL A 22 14.62 -24.33 -31.39
CA VAL A 22 14.76 -23.86 -29.99
C VAL A 22 15.09 -22.37 -29.97
N ALA A 23 15.97 -21.87 -30.84
CA ALA A 23 16.30 -20.45 -30.91
C ALA A 23 15.08 -19.58 -31.25
N VAL A 24 14.22 -20.03 -32.18
CA VAL A 24 12.96 -19.35 -32.50
C VAL A 24 12.03 -19.33 -31.29
N MET A 25 11.88 -20.47 -30.59
CA MET A 25 11.04 -20.54 -29.39
C MET A 25 11.57 -19.63 -28.28
N VAL A 26 12.88 -19.66 -28.00
CA VAL A 26 13.55 -18.79 -27.02
C VAL A 26 13.37 -17.32 -27.41
N GLY A 27 13.51 -16.99 -28.69
CA GLY A 27 13.32 -15.63 -29.23
C GLY A 27 11.93 -15.07 -28.99
N ILE A 28 10.92 -15.91 -28.79
CA ILE A 28 9.55 -15.50 -28.48
C ILE A 28 9.27 -15.57 -26.97
N LEU A 29 9.67 -16.66 -26.31
CA LEU A 29 9.39 -16.92 -24.90
C LEU A 29 10.16 -15.99 -23.97
N VAL A 30 11.46 -15.78 -24.21
CA VAL A 30 12.30 -14.93 -23.34
C VAL A 30 11.76 -13.50 -23.25
N PRO A 31 11.50 -12.77 -24.35
CA PRO A 31 11.00 -11.41 -24.22
C PRO A 31 9.62 -11.35 -23.55
N LEU A 32 8.73 -12.32 -23.79
CA LEU A 32 7.44 -12.38 -23.10
C LEU A 32 7.60 -12.61 -21.59
N LEU A 33 8.50 -13.52 -21.18
CA LEU A 33 8.79 -13.77 -19.77
C LEU A 33 9.43 -12.56 -19.09
N VAL A 34 10.34 -11.86 -19.77
CA VAL A 34 10.94 -10.62 -19.27
C VAL A 34 9.88 -9.54 -19.07
N LEU A 35 9.02 -9.31 -20.07
CA LEU A 35 7.93 -8.35 -19.95
C LEU A 35 6.98 -8.71 -18.81
N PHE A 36 6.64 -9.99 -18.67
CA PHE A 36 5.78 -10.46 -17.59
C PHE A 36 6.44 -10.30 -16.22
N GLY A 37 7.74 -10.60 -16.09
CA GLY A 37 8.50 -10.42 -14.86
C GLY A 37 8.54 -8.96 -14.42
N VAL A 38 8.91 -8.05 -15.33
CA VAL A 38 8.95 -6.61 -15.04
C VAL A 38 7.57 -6.09 -14.68
N LYS A 39 6.54 -6.43 -15.47
CA LYS A 39 5.16 -6.02 -15.22
C LYS A 39 4.74 -6.39 -13.80
N ASN A 40 4.82 -7.68 -13.44
CA ASN A 40 4.37 -8.13 -12.13
C ASN A 40 5.23 -7.58 -10.99
N GLY A 41 6.54 -7.43 -11.17
CA GLY A 41 7.42 -6.82 -10.17
C GLY A 41 7.02 -5.38 -9.88
N VAL A 42 6.74 -4.58 -10.91
CA VAL A 42 6.28 -3.19 -10.75
C VAL A 42 4.90 -3.13 -10.09
N TYR A 43 3.95 -3.99 -10.50
CA TYR A 43 2.64 -4.03 -9.85
C TYR A 43 2.73 -4.41 -8.37
N GLN A 44 3.55 -5.40 -8.02
CA GLN A 44 3.74 -5.80 -6.63
C GLN A 44 4.39 -4.70 -5.81
N ALA A 45 5.39 -4.00 -6.36
CA ALA A 45 6.01 -2.85 -5.70
C ALA A 45 4.99 -1.74 -5.44
N LEU A 46 4.23 -1.34 -6.46
CA LEU A 46 3.19 -0.30 -6.35
C LEU A 46 2.12 -0.69 -5.32
N ILE A 47 1.61 -1.91 -5.37
CA ILE A 47 0.61 -2.40 -4.41
C ILE A 47 1.22 -2.44 -3.00
N GLY A 48 2.45 -2.91 -2.87
CA GLY A 48 3.18 -2.95 -1.60
C GLY A 48 3.35 -1.55 -1.00
N GLU A 49 3.77 -0.57 -1.80
CA GLU A 49 3.87 0.83 -1.39
C GLU A 49 2.51 1.41 -0.99
N MET A 50 1.45 1.10 -1.75
CA MET A 50 0.11 1.54 -1.41
C MET A 50 -0.38 0.96 -0.09
N LEU A 51 -0.16 -0.34 0.15
CA LEU A 51 -0.55 -1.02 1.39
C LEU A 51 0.33 -0.63 2.58
N ALA A 52 1.60 -0.27 2.34
CA ALA A 52 2.51 0.20 3.40
C ALA A 52 2.15 1.59 3.91
N ASN A 53 1.41 2.38 3.12
CA ASN A 53 0.97 3.70 3.54
C ASN A 53 -0.32 3.59 4.39
N PRO A 54 -0.27 3.89 5.70
CA PRO A 54 -1.45 3.79 6.58
C PRO A 54 -2.59 4.72 6.15
N ALA A 55 -2.29 5.83 5.47
CA ALA A 55 -3.32 6.73 4.95
C ALA A 55 -4.20 6.09 3.87
N ASN A 56 -3.67 5.12 3.10
CA ASN A 56 -4.44 4.40 2.08
C ASN A 56 -5.35 3.33 2.67
N LEU A 57 -5.02 2.84 3.87
CA LEU A 57 -5.82 1.86 4.61
C LEU A 57 -6.83 2.53 5.56
N GLN A 58 -6.81 3.86 5.62
CA GLN A 58 -7.73 4.62 6.46
C GLN A 58 -9.16 4.50 5.93
N ILE A 59 -10.07 4.09 6.81
CA ILE A 59 -11.51 4.10 6.56
C ILE A 59 -12.09 5.26 7.35
N ASP A 60 -12.79 6.16 6.66
CA ASP A 60 -13.54 7.25 7.28
C ASP A 60 -15.03 7.12 6.91
N THR A 61 -15.89 7.79 7.66
CA THR A 61 -17.33 7.76 7.44
C THR A 61 -17.69 8.59 6.20
N ALA A 62 -18.59 8.07 5.37
CA ALA A 62 -19.16 8.84 4.27
C ALA A 62 -20.12 9.92 4.82
N GLY A 63 -19.59 11.12 5.06
CA GLY A 63 -20.35 12.24 5.61
C GLY A 63 -20.53 12.17 7.13
N ASN A 64 -21.55 12.88 7.65
CA ASN A 64 -21.82 12.91 9.09
C ASN A 64 -22.86 11.86 9.44
N ALA A 65 -22.47 10.86 10.22
CA ALA A 65 -23.38 9.93 10.87
C ALA A 65 -23.44 10.23 12.38
N THR A 66 -24.61 10.01 13.00
CA THR A 66 -24.71 10.04 14.46
C THR A 66 -24.48 8.63 14.96
N LEU A 67 -23.30 8.40 15.55
CA LEU A 67 -22.91 7.12 16.11
C LEU A 67 -22.89 7.26 17.63
N SER A 68 -23.59 6.36 18.32
CA SER A 68 -23.55 6.25 19.77
C SER A 68 -22.31 5.49 20.23
N GLU A 69 -21.91 5.69 21.49
CA GLU A 69 -20.76 4.99 22.06
C GLU A 69 -20.95 3.46 22.06
N ALA A 70 -22.19 3.00 22.24
CA ALA A 70 -22.53 1.57 22.19
C ALA A 70 -22.33 0.94 20.80
N GLU A 71 -22.45 1.72 19.72
CA GLU A 71 -22.20 1.26 18.35
C GLU A 71 -20.70 1.29 17.99
N ILE A 72 -19.95 2.21 18.61
CA ILE A 72 -18.50 2.39 18.39
C ILE A 72 -17.68 1.39 19.21
N ALA A 73 -18.07 1.10 20.46
CA ALA A 73 -17.30 0.28 21.37
C ALA A 73 -16.90 -1.10 20.79
N PRO A 74 -17.78 -1.85 20.10
CA PRO A 74 -17.42 -3.14 19.53
C PRO A 74 -16.38 -3.07 18.41
N LEU A 75 -16.24 -1.93 17.73
CA LEU A 75 -15.27 -1.76 16.64
C LEU A 75 -13.84 -1.75 17.18
N ARG A 76 -13.64 -1.33 18.43
CA ARG A 76 -12.30 -1.33 19.05
C ARG A 76 -11.74 -2.74 19.26
N ASP A 77 -12.60 -3.75 19.31
CA ASP A 77 -12.23 -5.15 19.53
C ASP A 77 -11.98 -5.90 18.21
N TRP A 78 -12.15 -5.25 17.05
CA TRP A 78 -11.94 -5.90 15.76
C TRP A 78 -10.44 -6.11 15.49
N PRO A 79 -9.99 -7.36 15.25
CA PRO A 79 -8.57 -7.66 15.12
C PRO A 79 -7.93 -7.00 13.88
N GLU A 80 -8.72 -6.62 12.88
CA GLU A 80 -8.25 -5.94 11.67
C GLU A 80 -8.06 -4.43 11.87
N ILE A 81 -8.62 -3.84 12.94
CA ILE A 81 -8.51 -2.39 13.21
C ILE A 81 -7.27 -2.14 14.05
N ALA A 82 -6.20 -1.67 13.40
CA ALA A 82 -4.96 -1.32 14.09
C ALA A 82 -5.11 -0.12 15.03
N PHE A 83 -5.94 0.86 14.64
CA PHE A 83 -6.18 2.08 15.41
C PHE A 83 -7.53 2.69 15.04
N MET A 84 -8.24 3.20 16.03
CA MET A 84 -9.54 3.86 15.85
C MET A 84 -9.63 5.09 16.73
N THR A 85 -10.04 6.22 16.16
CA THR A 85 -10.38 7.42 16.92
C THR A 85 -11.70 8.02 16.42
N PRO A 86 -12.69 8.24 17.31
CA PRO A 86 -13.94 8.87 16.92
C PRO A 86 -13.73 10.35 16.62
N LYS A 87 -14.39 10.84 15.57
CA LYS A 87 -14.40 12.26 15.19
C LYS A 87 -15.79 12.85 15.43
N ILE A 88 -15.84 14.14 15.81
CA ILE A 88 -17.11 14.81 16.12
C ILE A 88 -17.84 15.26 14.85
N ARG A 89 -17.12 15.64 13.77
CA ARG A 89 -17.69 15.96 12.43
C ARG A 89 -16.65 15.68 11.34
N ALA A 90 -17.08 15.31 10.13
CA ALA A 90 -16.18 15.02 9.02
C ALA A 90 -15.57 16.27 8.34
N GLN A 91 -16.18 17.45 8.49
CA GLN A 91 -15.88 18.62 7.64
C GLN A 91 -15.14 19.77 8.35
N PHE A 92 -15.03 19.75 9.68
CA PHE A 92 -14.61 20.92 10.48
C PHE A 92 -13.20 20.83 11.08
N ASP A 93 -12.35 20.00 10.48
CA ASP A 93 -10.99 19.75 10.99
C ASP A 93 -9.97 20.80 10.50
N TYR A 94 -10.38 21.80 9.70
CA TYR A 94 -9.45 22.81 9.18
C TYR A 94 -9.14 23.91 10.20
N ILE A 95 -7.86 24.03 10.56
CA ILE A 95 -7.31 25.11 11.38
C ILE A 95 -6.31 25.92 10.58
N ASN A 96 -6.10 27.19 10.95
CA ASN A 96 -5.00 27.98 10.40
C ASN A 96 -3.86 28.01 11.41
N VAL A 97 -2.69 27.50 11.01
CA VAL A 97 -1.48 27.54 11.82
C VAL A 97 -0.49 28.56 11.28
N ARG A 98 0.43 28.99 12.14
CA ARG A 98 1.48 29.95 11.81
C ARG A 98 2.70 29.68 12.68
N ALA A 99 3.88 29.70 12.07
CA ALA A 99 5.14 29.64 12.80
C ALA A 99 5.27 30.86 13.74
N THR A 100 5.82 30.66 14.93
CA THR A 100 5.91 31.69 15.98
C THR A 100 6.57 32.99 15.50
N GLU A 101 7.57 32.89 14.63
CA GLU A 101 8.31 34.03 14.06
C GLU A 101 7.78 34.52 12.69
N GLY A 102 6.78 33.83 12.12
CA GLY A 102 6.23 34.13 10.80
C GLY A 102 4.94 34.94 10.84
N ARG A 103 4.61 35.62 9.74
CA ARG A 103 3.29 36.27 9.55
C ARG A 103 2.33 35.46 8.66
N ARG A 104 2.83 34.46 7.94
CA ARG A 104 2.05 33.67 7.00
C ARG A 104 1.26 32.59 7.72
N MET A 105 -0.07 32.65 7.61
CA MET A 105 -0.94 31.56 8.03
C MET A 105 -0.97 30.48 6.94
N ARG A 106 -1.09 29.22 7.34
CA ARG A 106 -1.33 28.07 6.46
C ARG A 106 -2.50 27.28 7.01
N ALA A 107 -3.38 26.84 6.12
CA ALA A 107 -4.45 25.92 6.49
C ALA A 107 -3.84 24.53 6.75
N ALA A 108 -4.25 23.90 7.85
CA ALA A 108 -3.86 22.56 8.27
C ALA A 108 -5.12 21.78 8.67
N LEU A 109 -5.05 20.47 8.54
CA LEU A 109 -6.08 19.57 9.02
C LEU A 109 -5.68 19.06 10.41
N LEU A 110 -6.55 19.24 11.40
CA LEU A 110 -6.39 18.73 12.75
C LEU A 110 -7.13 17.39 12.87
N ILE A 111 -6.36 16.31 12.96
CA ILE A 111 -6.89 14.95 13.11
C ILE A 111 -6.63 14.49 14.56
N PRO A 112 -7.62 13.94 15.27
CA PRO A 112 -7.37 13.36 16.59
C PRO A 112 -6.53 12.09 16.46
N THR A 113 -5.54 11.96 17.34
CA THR A 113 -4.57 10.87 17.35
C THR A 113 -4.37 10.37 18.79
N GLY A 114 -3.67 9.25 18.95
CA GLY A 114 -3.44 8.61 20.25
C GLY A 114 -2.38 7.52 20.18
N ALA A 115 -2.20 6.81 21.29
CA ALA A 115 -1.27 5.70 21.36
C ALA A 115 -1.64 4.60 20.36
N GLY A 116 -0.65 4.11 19.61
CA GLY A 116 -0.84 3.08 18.59
C GLY A 116 -1.28 3.61 17.22
N ASP A 117 -1.35 4.92 17.01
CA ASP A 117 -1.63 5.49 15.69
C ASP A 117 -0.49 5.17 14.69
N PRO A 118 -0.77 4.42 13.60
CA PRO A 118 0.24 4.02 12.62
C PRO A 118 0.75 5.18 11.75
N THR A 119 0.09 6.34 11.78
CA THR A 119 0.53 7.54 11.05
C THR A 119 1.64 8.29 11.79
N LEU A 120 1.83 8.02 13.07
CA LEU A 120 2.90 8.60 13.87
C LEU A 120 4.20 7.79 13.74
N PRO A 121 5.36 8.43 13.94
CA PRO A 121 6.63 7.71 14.05
C PRO A 121 6.57 6.64 15.14
N SER A 122 7.23 5.51 14.91
CA SER A 122 7.25 4.40 15.87
C SER A 122 7.76 4.86 17.25
N GLY A 123 6.95 4.68 18.28
CA GLY A 123 7.27 5.10 19.66
C GLY A 123 7.02 6.57 19.96
N ALA A 124 6.39 7.32 19.05
CA ALA A 124 5.92 8.66 19.37
C ALA A 124 4.68 8.58 20.28
N GLU A 125 4.84 9.04 21.52
CA GLU A 125 3.74 9.28 22.44
C GLU A 125 3.47 10.78 22.50
N LEU A 126 2.23 11.19 22.21
CA LEU A 126 1.80 12.56 22.43
C LEU A 126 1.16 12.66 23.81
N ALA A 127 1.65 13.62 24.60
CA ALA A 127 1.00 14.00 25.85
C ALA A 127 -0.38 14.62 25.57
N GLU A 128 -1.26 14.58 26.57
CA GLU A 128 -2.58 15.20 26.47
C GLU A 128 -2.47 16.71 26.15
N GLY A 129 -3.12 17.14 25.07
CA GLY A 129 -3.05 18.52 24.58
C GLY A 129 -1.81 18.85 23.75
N ALA A 130 -0.89 17.92 23.54
CA ALA A 130 0.21 18.08 22.58
C ALA A 130 -0.29 17.88 21.14
N VAL A 131 0.38 18.54 20.19
CA VAL A 131 0.05 18.46 18.76
C VAL A 131 1.33 18.17 17.98
N ALA A 132 1.30 17.17 17.11
CA ALA A 132 2.33 16.93 16.12
C ALA A 132 1.97 17.66 14.81
N ILE A 133 2.97 18.25 14.16
CA ILE A 133 2.80 18.97 12.89
C ILE A 133 3.57 18.20 11.81
N SER A 134 2.94 18.00 10.65
CA SER A 134 3.63 17.36 9.53
C SER A 134 4.78 18.25 9.04
N ALA A 135 5.90 17.64 8.63
CA ALA A 135 7.09 18.37 8.20
C ALA A 135 6.88 19.25 6.95
N GLN A 136 5.76 19.07 6.24
CA GLN A 136 5.41 19.81 5.02
C GLN A 136 4.74 21.17 5.31
N LEU A 137 4.40 21.43 6.57
CA LEU A 137 3.57 22.54 7.00
C LEU A 137 4.37 23.79 7.38
#